data_AF-Q2B974-F1
#
_entry.id   AF-Q2B974-F1
#
_cell.length_a   1.000
_cell.length_b   1.000
_cell.length_c   1.000
_cell.angle_alpha   90.00
_cell.angle_beta   90.00
_cell.angle_gamma   90.00
#
_symmetry.space_group_name_H-M   'P 1'
#
loop_
_entity.id
_entity.type
_entity.pdbx_description
1 polymer ?
#
loop_
_entity_poly.entity_id
_entity_poly.type
_entity_poly.pdbx_seq_one_letter_code
_entity_poly.pdbx_strand_id
1 'polypeptide(L)'
;MGKKSHAEGICELCGRKPVAVTVHHLTPKEFGGTFLPTANLCIPCHKQIHALYPNSELAVRLNTIELLKDDPQIAKYLKWIKKQPSSKLTKAKKSNARKN
;
A
#
# COMPACT_ATOMS: atom_id res chain seq x y z
N MET A 1 9.17 -9.40 -23.31
CA MET A 1 8.33 -8.98 -22.15
C MET A 1 8.01 -7.50 -22.26
N GLY A 2 6.82 -7.16 -22.77
CA GLY A 2 6.38 -5.76 -22.89
C GLY A 2 6.19 -5.14 -21.50
N LYS A 3 6.86 -4.03 -21.24
CA LYS A 3 6.66 -3.25 -20.02
C LYS A 3 5.24 -2.72 -20.07
N LYS A 4 4.33 -3.24 -19.24
CA LYS A 4 3.02 -2.59 -19.05
C LYS A 4 3.30 -1.20 -18.48
N SER A 5 3.02 -0.18 -19.28
CA SER A 5 3.10 1.23 -18.88
C SER A 5 2.05 1.46 -17.80
N HIS A 6 2.41 1.23 -16.54
CA HIS A 6 1.59 1.68 -15.42
C HIS A 6 1.56 3.21 -15.46
N ALA A 7 0.39 3.80 -15.21
CA ALA A 7 0.29 5.25 -15.05
C ALA A 7 1.32 5.72 -14.00
N GLU A 8 2.20 6.63 -14.40
CA GLU A 8 3.16 7.24 -13.50
C GLU A 8 2.45 8.35 -12.71
N GLY A 9 2.61 8.33 -11.40
CA GLY A 9 1.94 9.27 -10.51
C GLY A 9 2.68 9.47 -9.21
N ILE A 10 1.96 10.00 -8.23
CA ILE A 10 2.41 10.20 -6.86
C ILE A 10 1.75 9.13 -6.00
N CYS A 11 2.53 8.38 -5.22
CA CYS A 11 1.95 7.43 -4.25
C CYS A 11 1.34 8.20 -3.07
N GLU A 12 0.04 8.05 -2.83
CA GLU A 12 -0.69 8.79 -1.79
C GLU A 12 -0.27 8.43 -0.36
N LEU A 13 0.31 7.23 -0.18
CA LEU A 13 0.82 6.78 1.11
C LEU A 13 2.25 7.26 1.40
N CYS A 14 3.20 7.01 0.49
CA CYS A 14 4.62 7.32 0.73
C CYS A 14 5.08 8.65 0.14
N GLY A 15 4.33 9.28 -0.77
CA GLY A 15 4.67 10.55 -1.41
C GLY A 15 5.74 10.47 -2.51
N ARG A 16 6.30 9.30 -2.82
CA ARG A 16 7.29 9.14 -3.90
C ARG A 16 6.66 9.39 -5.28
N LYS A 17 7.45 10.00 -6.18
CA LYS A 17 7.15 10.27 -7.59
C LYS A 17 8.46 10.41 -8.41
N PRO A 18 8.43 10.18 -9.74
CA PRO A 18 7.37 9.46 -10.46
C PRO A 18 7.41 7.97 -10.13
N VAL A 19 6.25 7.36 -9.91
CA VAL A 19 6.13 5.91 -9.64
C VAL A 19 4.94 5.33 -10.36
N ALA A 20 5.06 4.08 -10.82
CA ALA A 20 3.92 3.27 -11.22
C ALA A 20 2.93 3.12 -10.06
N VAL A 21 1.69 3.57 -10.26
CA VAL A 21 0.62 3.44 -9.25
C VAL A 21 -0.38 2.34 -9.59
N THR A 22 -1.02 1.84 -8.55
CA THR A 22 -2.09 0.85 -8.60
C THR A 22 -3.21 1.30 -7.66
N VAL A 23 -4.46 1.04 -8.04
CA VAL A 23 -5.62 1.35 -7.21
C VAL A 23 -5.69 0.36 -6.05
N HIS A 24 -5.68 0.89 -4.83
CA HIS A 24 -5.91 0.14 -3.59
C HIS A 24 -7.27 0.54 -3.01
N HIS A 25 -8.08 -0.44 -2.64
CA HIS A 25 -9.35 -0.18 -1.97
C HIS A 25 -9.07 -0.12 -0.48
N LEU A 26 -9.27 1.05 0.14
CA LEU A 26 -8.91 1.27 1.55
C LEU A 26 -9.78 0.41 2.47
N THR A 27 -11.08 0.27 2.14
CA THR A 27 -11.88 -0.86 2.60
C THR A 27 -11.80 -1.97 1.56
N PRO A 28 -11.40 -3.21 1.89
CA PRO A 28 -11.33 -4.28 0.90
C PRO A 28 -12.69 -4.61 0.31
N LYS A 29 -12.72 -5.01 -0.97
CA LYS A 29 -13.98 -5.30 -1.71
C LYS A 29 -14.83 -6.38 -1.04
N GLU A 30 -14.20 -7.43 -0.50
CA GLU A 30 -14.88 -8.52 0.21
C GLU A 30 -15.63 -8.05 1.47
N PHE A 31 -15.26 -6.88 2.02
CA PHE A 31 -15.93 -6.21 3.14
C PHE A 31 -16.80 -5.04 2.68
N GLY A 32 -17.31 -5.06 1.44
CA GLY A 32 -18.21 -4.04 0.89
C GLY A 32 -17.50 -2.82 0.29
N GLY A 33 -16.17 -2.85 0.15
CA GLY A 33 -15.38 -1.70 -0.28
C GLY A 33 -15.44 -1.30 -1.76
N THR A 34 -16.27 -1.95 -2.58
CA THR A 34 -16.28 -1.77 -4.05
C THR A 34 -16.51 -0.32 -4.50
N PHE A 35 -17.38 0.41 -3.79
CA PHE A 35 -17.70 1.81 -4.10
C PHE A 35 -17.19 2.79 -3.03
N LEU A 36 -16.36 2.29 -2.10
CA LEU A 36 -15.76 3.09 -1.04
C LEU A 36 -14.45 3.73 -1.51
N PRO A 37 -13.87 4.69 -0.73
CA PRO A 37 -12.66 5.38 -1.11
C PRO A 37 -11.51 4.44 -1.50
N THR A 38 -10.80 4.85 -2.56
CA THR A 38 -9.61 4.17 -3.06
C THR A 38 -8.41 5.12 -3.01
N ALA A 39 -7.21 4.57 -3.12
CA ALA A 39 -5.97 5.34 -3.19
C ALA A 39 -5.01 4.78 -4.25
N ASN A 40 -4.29 5.68 -4.92
CA ASN A 40 -3.22 5.38 -5.85
C ASN A 40 -1.92 5.14 -5.10
N LEU A 41 -1.54 3.87 -5.02
CA LEU A 41 -0.35 3.43 -4.30
C LEU A 41 0.70 2.87 -5.25
N CYS A 42 1.98 3.18 -4.98
CA CYS A 42 3.05 2.49 -5.68
C CYS A 42 3.06 1.00 -5.33
N ILE A 43 3.51 0.18 -6.29
CA ILE A 43 3.57 -1.29 -6.14
C ILE A 43 4.22 -1.73 -4.80
N PRO A 44 5.34 -1.13 -4.35
CA PRO A 44 5.92 -1.42 -3.03
C PRO A 44 4.95 -1.20 -1.85
N CYS A 45 4.29 -0.04 -1.80
CA CYS A 45 3.38 0.29 -0.70
C CYS A 45 2.14 -0.61 -0.70
N HIS A 46 1.55 -0.84 -1.87
CA HIS A 46 0.39 -1.73 -2.00
C HIS A 46 0.74 -3.14 -1.50
N LYS A 47 1.87 -3.70 -1.95
CA LYS A 47 2.33 -5.02 -1.48
C LYS A 47 2.65 -5.03 0.02
N GLN A 48 3.22 -3.94 0.55
CA GLN A 48 3.58 -3.87 1.96
C GLN A 48 2.35 -3.89 2.88
N ILE A 49 1.27 -3.17 2.52
CA ILE A 49 0.00 -3.18 3.29
C ILE A 49 -0.51 -4.61 3.44
N HIS A 50 -0.68 -5.34 2.34
CA HIS A 50 -1.15 -6.72 2.37
C HIS A 50 -0.11 -7.71 2.93
N ALA A 51 1.16 -7.34 3.00
CA ALA A 51 2.16 -8.16 3.68
C ALA A 51 2.04 -8.04 5.19
N LEU A 52 1.71 -6.86 5.72
CA LEU A 52 1.57 -6.62 7.16
C LEU A 52 0.20 -7.07 7.68
N TYR A 53 -0.87 -6.78 6.94
CA TYR A 53 -2.24 -6.89 7.43
C TYR A 53 -3.12 -7.81 6.57
N PRO A 54 -4.00 -8.62 7.19
CA PRO A 54 -5.11 -9.26 6.51
C PRO A 54 -6.21 -8.24 6.15
N ASN A 55 -7.07 -8.60 5.20
CA ASN A 55 -8.15 -7.72 4.75
C ASN A 55 -9.16 -7.41 5.87
N SER A 56 -9.41 -8.34 6.78
CA SER A 56 -10.28 -8.14 7.94
C SER A 56 -9.80 -6.98 8.83
N GLU A 57 -8.50 -6.90 9.08
CA GLU A 57 -7.91 -5.83 9.90
C GLU A 57 -7.93 -4.49 9.18
N LEU A 58 -7.69 -4.49 7.86
CA LEU A 58 -7.80 -3.28 7.04
C LEU A 58 -9.22 -2.70 7.08
N ALA A 59 -10.24 -3.56 6.95
CA ALA A 59 -11.64 -3.14 6.98
C ALA A 59 -12.03 -2.47 8.31
N VAL A 60 -11.48 -2.93 9.43
CA VAL A 60 -11.89 -2.48 10.77
C VAL A 60 -11.12 -1.25 11.25
N ARG A 61 -9.79 -1.19 11.06
CA ARG A 61 -8.95 -0.18 11.73
C ARG A 61 -8.00 0.61 10.84
N LEU A 62 -7.82 0.22 9.56
CA LEU A 62 -6.84 0.83 8.65
C LEU A 62 -7.44 1.19 7.27
N ASN A 63 -8.67 1.68 7.27
CA ASN A 63 -9.46 1.94 6.06
C ASN A 63 -9.38 3.39 5.54
N THR A 64 -8.38 4.17 5.98
CA THR A 64 -8.05 5.49 5.43
C THR A 64 -6.53 5.65 5.27
N ILE A 65 -6.09 6.62 4.45
CA ILE A 65 -4.66 6.91 4.28
C ILE A 65 -4.04 7.43 5.58
N GLU A 66 -4.77 8.25 6.32
CA GLU A 66 -4.36 8.78 7.63
C GLU A 66 -4.14 7.64 8.63
N LEU A 67 -5.10 6.73 8.78
CA LEU A 67 -4.97 5.57 9.66
C LEU A 67 -3.78 4.68 9.27
N LEU A 68 -3.56 4.48 7.97
CA LEU A 68 -2.38 3.76 7.47
C LEU A 68 -1.06 4.50 7.79
N LYS A 69 -1.03 5.83 7.72
CA LYS A 69 0.18 6.62 8.03
C LYS A 69 0.51 6.62 9.51
N ASP A 70 -0.51 6.60 10.36
CA ASP A 70 -0.37 6.64 11.82
C ASP A 70 -0.08 5.27 12.44
N ASP A 71 -0.36 4.18 11.71
CA ASP A 71 -0.02 2.84 12.15
C ASP A 71 1.50 2.63 12.32
N PRO A 72 1.99 2.17 13.50
CA PRO A 72 3.43 2.09 13.78
C PRO A 72 4.22 1.19 12.81
N GLN A 73 3.64 0.08 12.34
CA GLN A 73 4.35 -0.84 11.44
C GLN A 73 4.49 -0.23 10.05
N ILE A 74 3.43 0.41 9.55
CA ILE A 74 3.47 1.12 8.27
C ILE A 74 4.37 2.35 8.37
N ALA A 75 4.25 3.17 9.43
CA ALA A 75 5.07 4.36 9.63
C ALA A 75 6.58 4.05 9.60
N LYS A 76 7.01 2.93 10.22
CA LYS A 76 8.40 2.45 10.16
C LYS A 76 8.83 2.16 8.72
N TYR A 77 7.98 1.47 7.95
CA TYR A 77 8.22 1.22 6.53
C TYR A 77 8.26 2.53 5.71
N LEU A 78 7.33 3.47 5.97
CA LEU A 78 7.25 4.75 5.26
C LEU A 78 8.51 5.60 5.45
N LYS A 79 9.07 5.63 6.66
CA LYS A 79 10.34 6.32 6.95
C LYS A 79 11.51 5.77 6.10
N TRP A 80 11.51 4.47 5.83
CA TRP A 80 12.55 3.84 5.01
C TRP A 80 12.31 3.98 3.51
N ILE A 81 11.09 3.67 3.04
CA ILE A 81 10.77 3.63 1.61
C ILE A 81 10.87 5.01 0.96
N LYS A 82 10.56 6.09 1.70
CA LYS A 82 10.70 7.49 1.25
C LYS A 82 12.14 7.85 0.83
N LYS A 83 13.14 7.19 1.42
CA LYS A 83 14.56 7.40 1.12
C LYS A 83 15.06 6.58 -0.08
N GLN A 84 14.22 5.73 -0.65
CA GLN A 84 14.60 4.86 -1.75
C GLN A 84 14.30 5.52 -3.11
N PRO A 85 15.10 5.25 -4.16
CA PRO A 85 14.80 5.69 -5.52
C PRO A 85 13.37 5.32 -5.93
N SER A 86 12.71 6.18 -6.68
CA SER A 86 11.32 5.94 -7.12
C SER A 86 11.19 4.71 -8.01
N SER A 87 12.24 4.36 -8.75
CA SER A 87 12.37 3.13 -9.56
C SER A 87 12.53 1.84 -8.73
N LYS A 88 12.83 1.93 -7.43
CA LYS A 88 13.09 0.76 -6.59
C LYS A 88 11.80 0.00 -6.29
N LEU A 89 11.71 -1.21 -6.83
CA LEU A 89 10.70 -2.21 -6.48
C LEU A 89 11.19 -3.07 -5.31
N THR A 90 10.47 -3.06 -4.19
CA THR A 90 10.85 -3.82 -2.99
C THR A 90 10.03 -5.09 -2.89
N LYS A 91 10.66 -6.19 -2.47
CA LYS A 91 9.94 -7.41 -2.11
C LYS A 91 9.30 -7.22 -0.73
N ALA A 92 8.01 -7.52 -0.61
CA ALA A 92 7.34 -7.57 0.68
C ALA A 92 7.29 -9.02 1.17
N LYS A 93 7.67 -9.25 2.43
CA LYS A 93 7.54 -10.56 3.09
C LYS A 93 6.35 -10.49 4.03
N LYS A 94 5.42 -11.46 3.93
CA LYS A 94 4.27 -11.54 4.83
C LYS A 94 4.74 -11.56 6.29
N SER A 95 4.14 -10.73 7.13
CA SER A 95 4.36 -10.70 8.57
C SER A 95 4.02 -12.07 9.16
N ASN A 96 4.74 -12.48 10.21
CA ASN A 96 4.41 -13.74 10.88
C ASN A 96 3.03 -13.68 11.55
N ALA A 97 2.59 -12.49 11.97
CA ALA A 97 1.24 -12.24 12.48
C ALA A 97 0.13 -12.59 11.48
N ARG A 98 0.41 -12.61 10.17
CA ARG A 98 -0.54 -13.00 9.11
C ARG A 98 -0.47 -14.48 8.71
N LYS A 99 0.42 -15.27 9.29
CA LYS A 99 0.63 -16.68 8.90
C LYS A 99 -0.13 -17.68 9.76
N ASN A 100 -0.86 -17.20 10.77
CA ASN A 100 -1.62 -18.03 11.69
C ASN A 100 -3.11 -17.91 11.40
#